data_AF-A0A0L0NF20-F1
#
_entry.id   AF-A0A0L0NF20-F1
#
_cell.length_a   1.000
_cell.length_b   1.000
_cell.length_c   1.000
_cell.angle_alpha   90.00
_cell.angle_beta   90.00
_cell.angle_gamma   90.00
#
_symmetry.space_group_name_H-M   'P 1'
#
loop_
_entity.id
_entity.type
_entity.pdbx_description
1 polymer ?
#
loop_
_entity_poly.entity_id
_entity_poly.type
_entity_poly.pdbx_seq_one_letter_code
_entity_poly.pdbx_strand_id
1 'polypeptide(L)'
;MPPAAGLRAHVELSRISGHVVGNARQPDRAVWMLEQWQAALPPAVRLGPDGLAADPACCLLHMRYNQLLIVAIRPLFYAAVRRAVAARLMAQPAAPAPAPAPDPDPDPQLGHLRCCLAAAARNMRLARRVIALNGHRKLLHAGLHFIFNAAVCLILRRLVVRDEDAAGALRAAAADVDFAIAQMREAAAKGNADGGRSEQTLRDLRALVARLTAPPADPVVLAGGAAPGPSVAPLLPEHDTLPPMAIGEDPMLYDELVTWMGDDWPIYNGYMAEAEAE
;
A
#
# COMPACT_ATOMS: atom_id res chain seq x y z
N MET A 1 15.14 -19.54 -30.32
CA MET A 1 15.61 -19.69 -28.92
C MET A 1 15.57 -18.32 -28.23
N PRO A 2 15.26 -18.23 -26.93
CA PRO A 2 15.26 -16.95 -26.22
C PRO A 2 16.66 -16.31 -26.23
N PRO A 3 16.77 -14.97 -26.25
CA PRO A 3 18.07 -14.29 -26.26
C PRO A 3 18.90 -14.62 -25.02
N ALA A 4 20.20 -14.91 -25.21
CA ALA A 4 21.11 -15.26 -24.11
C ALA A 4 21.20 -14.18 -23.03
N ALA A 5 21.11 -12.91 -23.43
CA ALA A 5 21.11 -11.76 -22.51
C ALA A 5 19.91 -11.79 -21.54
N GLY A 6 18.71 -12.08 -22.05
CA GLY A 6 17.51 -12.17 -21.23
C GLY A 6 17.55 -13.35 -20.25
N LEU A 7 18.04 -14.50 -20.70
CA LEU A 7 18.22 -15.67 -19.83
C LEU A 7 19.21 -15.39 -18.69
N ARG A 8 20.36 -14.77 -18.98
CA ARG A 8 21.34 -14.39 -17.96
C ARG A 8 20.72 -13.45 -16.92
N ALA A 9 20.02 -12.41 -17.39
CA ALA A 9 19.35 -11.46 -16.50
C ALA A 9 18.33 -12.15 -15.58
N HIS A 10 17.55 -13.11 -16.09
CA HIS A 10 16.62 -13.90 -15.28
C HIS A 10 17.32 -14.78 -14.24
N VAL A 11 18.43 -15.43 -14.59
CA VAL A 11 19.20 -16.27 -13.68
C VAL A 11 19.77 -15.44 -12.53
N GLU A 12 20.38 -14.29 -12.83
CA GLU A 12 20.93 -13.37 -11.83
C GLU A 12 19.84 -12.86 -10.89
N LEU A 13 18.70 -12.40 -11.44
CA LEU A 13 17.57 -11.94 -10.64
C LEU A 13 16.99 -13.05 -9.75
N SER A 14 17.06 -14.32 -10.19
CA SER A 14 16.62 -15.47 -9.40
C SER A 14 17.56 -15.76 -8.23
N ARG A 15 18.87 -15.51 -8.37
CA ARG A 15 19.83 -15.60 -7.26
C ARG A 15 19.57 -14.52 -6.21
N ILE A 16 19.31 -13.29 -6.66
CA ILE A 16 18.95 -12.17 -5.78
C ILE A 16 17.65 -12.49 -5.04
N SER A 17 16.66 -13.06 -5.72
CA SER A 17 15.41 -13.51 -5.09
C SER A 17 15.63 -14.47 -3.92
N GLY A 18 16.58 -15.41 -4.03
CA GLY A 18 16.92 -16.30 -2.92
C GLY A 18 17.46 -15.55 -1.71
N HIS A 19 18.26 -14.50 -1.95
CA HIS A 19 18.78 -13.63 -0.88
C HIS A 19 17.67 -12.81 -0.21
N VAL A 20 16.74 -12.25 -1.00
CA VAL A 20 15.58 -11.48 -0.49
C VAL A 20 14.74 -12.31 0.48
N VAL A 21 14.46 -13.57 0.12
CA VAL A 21 13.66 -14.48 0.96
C VAL A 21 14.43 -14.89 2.23
N GLY A 22 15.74 -15.11 2.12
CA GLY A 22 16.57 -15.51 3.26
C GLY A 22 16.89 -14.38 4.25
N ASN A 23 16.93 -13.11 3.80
CA ASN A 23 17.37 -11.97 4.61
C ASN A 23 16.34 -10.83 4.67
N ALA A 24 15.05 -11.17 4.78
CA ALA A 24 13.95 -10.22 4.77
C ALA A 24 14.02 -9.11 5.85
N ARG A 25 14.91 -9.24 6.85
CA ARG A 25 15.12 -8.22 7.90
C ARG A 25 16.12 -7.12 7.53
N GLN A 26 16.82 -7.22 6.40
CA GLN A 26 17.86 -6.28 5.98
C GLN A 26 17.61 -5.81 4.52
N PRO A 27 16.68 -4.87 4.31
CA PRO A 27 16.29 -4.44 2.96
C PRO A 27 17.43 -3.75 2.21
N ASP A 28 18.35 -3.07 2.89
CA ASP A 28 19.44 -2.30 2.27
C ASP A 28 20.28 -3.13 1.31
N ARG A 29 20.74 -4.29 1.76
CA ARG A 29 21.59 -5.16 0.95
C ARG A 29 20.83 -5.70 -0.26
N ALA A 30 19.57 -6.09 -0.07
CA ALA A 30 18.72 -6.57 -1.15
C ALA A 30 18.44 -5.49 -2.19
N VAL A 31 18.12 -4.27 -1.75
CA VAL A 31 17.90 -3.10 -2.62
C VAL A 31 19.17 -2.78 -3.39
N TRP A 32 20.33 -2.72 -2.71
CA TRP A 32 21.61 -2.51 -3.37
C TRP A 32 21.91 -3.56 -4.44
N MET A 33 21.72 -4.86 -4.14
CA MET A 33 21.92 -5.93 -5.13
C MET A 33 21.00 -5.79 -6.36
N LEU A 34 19.76 -5.34 -6.14
CA LEU A 34 18.79 -5.08 -7.20
C LEU A 34 19.21 -3.89 -8.06
N GLU A 35 19.68 -2.80 -7.46
CA GLU A 35 20.19 -1.63 -8.19
C GLU A 35 21.41 -1.98 -9.04
N GLN A 36 22.35 -2.76 -8.48
CA GLN A 36 23.51 -3.25 -9.23
C GLN A 36 23.10 -4.12 -10.41
N TRP A 37 22.12 -5.01 -10.21
CA TRP A 37 21.57 -5.82 -11.29
C TRP A 37 20.98 -4.95 -12.41
N GLN A 38 20.21 -3.91 -12.07
CA GLN A 38 19.61 -3.00 -13.05
C GLN A 38 20.68 -2.24 -13.84
N ALA A 39 21.73 -1.75 -13.17
CA ALA A 39 22.84 -1.02 -13.79
C ALA A 39 23.67 -1.91 -14.73
N ALA A 40 23.85 -3.19 -14.38
CA ALA A 40 24.64 -4.15 -15.15
C ALA A 40 23.91 -4.73 -16.38
N LEU A 41 22.61 -4.45 -16.56
CA LEU A 41 21.85 -5.01 -17.68
C LEU A 41 22.44 -4.62 -19.04
N PRO A 42 22.49 -5.54 -20.03
CA PRO A 42 22.89 -5.17 -21.39
C PRO A 42 21.81 -4.33 -22.09
N PRO A 43 22.16 -3.48 -23.07
CA PRO A 43 21.22 -2.58 -23.74
C PRO A 43 19.97 -3.28 -24.30
N ALA A 44 20.11 -4.50 -24.80
CA ALA A 44 19.03 -5.28 -25.39
C ALA A 44 17.89 -5.65 -24.43
N VAL A 45 18.10 -5.58 -23.10
CA VAL A 45 17.08 -5.89 -22.08
C VAL A 45 16.81 -4.73 -21.12
N ARG A 46 17.38 -3.55 -21.40
CA ARG A 46 17.09 -2.33 -20.67
C ARG A 46 15.72 -1.77 -21.10
N LEU A 47 15.06 -1.09 -20.17
CA LEU A 47 13.88 -0.30 -20.50
C LEU A 47 14.28 0.93 -21.32
N GLY A 48 13.36 1.40 -22.16
CA GLY A 48 13.48 2.67 -22.85
C GLY A 48 13.45 3.87 -21.89
N PRO A 49 13.65 5.09 -22.42
CA PRO A 49 13.63 6.32 -21.61
C PRO A 49 12.27 6.60 -20.95
N ASP A 50 11.19 6.06 -21.51
CA ASP A 50 9.83 6.09 -20.94
C ASP A 50 9.62 5.06 -19.82
N GLY A 51 10.62 4.23 -19.53
CA GLY A 51 10.55 3.15 -18.55
C GLY A 51 9.71 1.96 -19.02
N LEU A 52 9.52 1.78 -20.32
CA LEU A 52 8.78 0.67 -20.92
C LEU A 52 9.66 -0.13 -21.88
N ALA A 53 9.22 -1.34 -22.26
CA ALA A 53 9.84 -2.12 -23.32
C ALA A 53 8.83 -2.47 -24.41
N ALA A 54 9.34 -2.72 -25.62
CA ALA A 54 8.54 -3.22 -26.74
C ALA A 54 8.30 -4.73 -26.68
N ASP A 55 9.15 -5.46 -25.97
CA ASP A 55 9.04 -6.90 -25.76
C ASP A 55 8.28 -7.21 -24.45
N PRO A 56 7.18 -8.00 -24.48
CA PRO A 56 6.46 -8.40 -23.28
C PRO A 56 7.33 -9.23 -22.31
N ALA A 57 8.29 -10.03 -22.79
CA ALA A 57 9.17 -10.81 -21.91
C ALA A 57 10.13 -9.89 -21.13
N CYS A 58 10.70 -8.88 -21.79
CA CYS A 58 11.45 -7.81 -21.12
C CYS A 58 10.60 -7.06 -20.08
N CYS A 59 9.35 -6.71 -20.41
CA CYS A 59 8.45 -6.09 -19.43
C CYS A 59 8.24 -6.98 -18.19
N LEU A 60 8.00 -8.29 -18.38
CA LEU A 60 7.82 -9.24 -17.28
C LEU A 60 9.08 -9.41 -16.42
N LEU A 61 10.27 -9.35 -17.03
CA LEU A 61 11.55 -9.34 -16.30
C LEU A 61 11.63 -8.14 -15.35
N HIS A 62 11.30 -6.94 -15.85
CA HIS A 62 11.29 -5.72 -15.03
C HIS A 62 10.15 -5.70 -14.02
N MET A 63 9.02 -6.34 -14.31
CA MET A 63 7.97 -6.54 -13.30
C MET A 63 8.45 -7.42 -12.15
N ARG A 64 9.20 -8.49 -12.45
CA ARG A 64 9.81 -9.35 -11.43
C ARG A 64 10.83 -8.58 -10.59
N TYR A 65 11.63 -7.72 -11.21
CA TYR A 65 12.56 -6.84 -10.51
C TYR A 65 11.85 -5.94 -9.48
N ASN A 66 10.84 -5.20 -9.93
CA ASN A 66 10.04 -4.35 -9.05
C ASN A 66 9.32 -5.16 -7.95
N GLN A 67 8.86 -6.38 -8.26
CA GLN A 67 8.30 -7.27 -7.25
C GLN A 67 9.32 -7.61 -6.17
N LEU A 68 10.59 -7.85 -6.52
CA LEU A 68 11.63 -8.14 -5.52
C LEU A 68 11.92 -6.93 -4.64
N LEU A 69 11.89 -5.70 -5.18
CA LEU A 69 11.95 -4.48 -4.36
C LEU A 69 10.79 -4.43 -3.35
N ILE A 70 9.55 -4.68 -3.82
CA ILE A 70 8.37 -4.69 -2.97
C ILE A 70 8.52 -5.75 -1.86
N VAL A 71 8.94 -6.97 -2.19
CA VAL A 71 9.10 -8.05 -1.21
C VAL A 71 10.21 -7.75 -0.21
N ALA A 72 11.34 -7.22 -0.64
CA ALA A 72 12.45 -6.87 0.24
C ALA A 72 12.07 -5.79 1.25
N ILE A 73 11.32 -4.77 0.81
CA ILE A 73 10.96 -3.62 1.65
C ILE A 73 9.68 -3.88 2.48
N ARG A 74 8.88 -4.88 2.11
CA ARG A 74 7.58 -5.19 2.72
C ARG A 74 7.57 -5.19 4.25
N PRO A 75 8.55 -5.76 4.97
CA PRO A 75 8.52 -5.75 6.43
C PRO A 75 8.56 -4.34 7.02
N LEU A 76 9.43 -3.46 6.49
CA LEU A 76 9.46 -2.04 6.87
C LEU A 76 8.17 -1.32 6.50
N PHE A 77 7.63 -1.63 5.32
CA PHE A 77 6.39 -1.03 4.83
C PHE A 77 5.21 -1.36 5.75
N TYR A 78 5.03 -2.63 6.13
CA TYR A 78 3.96 -3.03 7.05
C TYR A 78 4.19 -2.57 8.49
N ALA A 79 5.43 -2.43 8.94
CA ALA A 79 5.71 -1.79 10.23
C ALA A 79 5.23 -0.33 10.24
N ALA A 80 5.52 0.43 9.17
CA ALA A 80 5.04 1.80 9.04
C ALA A 80 3.50 1.88 8.95
N VAL A 81 2.86 0.95 8.22
CA VAL A 81 1.39 0.86 8.18
C VAL A 81 0.81 0.61 9.57
N ARG A 82 1.35 -0.35 10.33
CA ARG A 82 0.87 -0.64 11.69
C ARG A 82 0.99 0.58 12.61
N ARG A 83 2.15 1.25 12.61
CA ARG A 83 2.34 2.52 13.33
C ARG A 83 1.31 3.56 12.93
N ALA A 84 1.11 3.75 11.63
CA ALA A 84 0.14 4.70 11.10
C ALA A 84 -1.33 4.38 11.44
N VAL A 85 -1.67 3.10 11.59
CA VAL A 85 -3.00 2.66 12.04
C VAL A 85 -3.16 2.88 13.54
N ALA A 86 -2.17 2.48 14.34
CA ALA A 86 -2.19 2.67 15.79
C ALA A 86 -2.31 4.14 16.17
N ALA A 87 -1.48 5.01 15.56
CA ALA A 87 -1.55 6.45 15.79
C ALA A 87 -2.93 7.06 15.48
N ARG A 88 -3.68 6.51 14.50
CA ARG A 88 -5.02 7.01 14.13
C ARG A 88 -6.12 6.48 15.03
N LEU A 89 -6.00 5.24 15.49
CA LEU A 89 -6.96 4.68 16.43
C LEU A 89 -6.80 5.33 17.80
N MET A 90 -5.55 5.53 18.24
CA MET A 90 -5.24 6.07 19.57
C MET A 90 -5.31 7.60 19.66
N ALA A 91 -5.40 8.31 18.53
CA ALA A 91 -5.57 9.76 18.53
C ALA A 91 -6.93 10.14 19.12
N GLN A 92 -6.94 10.57 20.38
CA GLN A 92 -8.00 11.40 20.93
C GLN A 92 -7.96 12.80 20.27
N PRO A 93 -9.07 13.57 20.24
CA PRO A 93 -9.06 14.95 19.78
C PRO A 93 -8.24 15.81 20.75
N ALA A 94 -6.92 15.83 20.56
CA ALA A 94 -6.00 16.66 21.34
C ALA A 94 -5.75 18.00 20.63
N ALA A 95 -5.66 19.02 21.47
CA ALA A 95 -5.41 20.43 21.17
C ALA A 95 -4.22 20.66 20.20
N PRO A 96 -4.17 21.82 19.51
CA PRO A 96 -3.15 22.11 18.50
C PRO A 96 -1.73 22.03 19.08
N ALA A 97 -0.93 21.08 18.56
CA ALA A 97 0.46 20.91 18.94
C ALA A 97 1.32 22.13 18.54
N PRO A 98 2.32 22.52 19.34
CA PRO A 98 3.27 23.57 18.98
C PRO A 98 4.13 23.14 17.78
N ALA A 99 4.59 24.14 17.02
CA ALA A 99 5.27 24.00 15.74
C ALA A 99 6.45 23.01 15.79
N PRO A 100 6.63 22.16 14.76
CA PRO A 100 7.70 21.17 14.74
C PRO A 100 9.08 21.86 14.71
N ALA A 101 9.98 21.36 15.55
CA ALA A 101 11.41 21.68 15.49
C ALA A 101 11.99 21.28 14.12
N PRO A 102 13.06 21.94 13.65
CA PRO A 102 13.64 21.66 12.33
C PRO A 102 14.12 20.20 12.22
N ASP A 103 13.64 19.50 11.18
CA ASP A 103 13.84 18.07 10.93
C ASP A 103 15.33 17.67 10.88
N PRO A 104 15.77 16.68 11.66
CA PRO A 104 17.08 16.06 11.50
C PRO A 104 17.04 14.96 10.43
N ASP A 105 17.73 15.18 9.31
CA ASP A 105 17.98 14.25 8.18
C ASP A 105 16.74 13.58 7.52
N PRO A 106 16.76 13.30 6.20
CA PRO A 106 15.70 12.53 5.57
C PRO A 106 15.67 11.11 6.16
N ASP A 107 14.61 10.76 6.88
CA ASP A 107 14.41 9.43 7.47
C ASP A 107 14.71 8.33 6.44
N PRO A 108 15.75 7.50 6.64
CA PRO A 108 16.12 6.44 5.70
C PRO A 108 14.97 5.46 5.48
N GLN A 109 14.08 5.28 6.47
CA GLN A 109 12.89 4.46 6.35
C GLN A 109 11.92 5.03 5.29
N LEU A 110 11.71 6.35 5.27
CA LEU A 110 10.90 7.05 4.26
C LEU A 110 11.46 6.83 2.84
N GLY A 111 12.78 6.79 2.69
CA GLY A 111 13.46 6.44 1.43
C GLY A 111 13.02 5.07 0.89
N HIS A 112 13.04 4.04 1.74
CA HIS A 112 12.57 2.71 1.35
C HIS A 112 11.08 2.67 1.04
N LEU A 113 10.23 3.35 1.84
CA LEU A 113 8.78 3.41 1.58
C LEU A 113 8.50 4.02 0.20
N ARG A 114 9.17 5.13 -0.14
CA ARG A 114 9.09 5.76 -1.46
C ARG A 114 9.58 4.83 -2.57
N CYS A 115 10.66 4.09 -2.35
CA CYS A 115 11.16 3.09 -3.30
C CYS A 115 10.14 1.97 -3.57
N CYS A 116 9.51 1.43 -2.52
CA CYS A 116 8.46 0.41 -2.63
C CYS A 116 7.26 0.92 -3.44
N LEU A 117 6.78 2.13 -3.14
CA LEU A 117 5.66 2.76 -3.86
C LEU A 117 6.00 3.04 -5.33
N ALA A 118 7.23 3.50 -5.61
CA ALA A 118 7.70 3.69 -6.97
C ALA A 118 7.78 2.36 -7.75
N ALA A 119 8.24 1.29 -7.10
CA ALA A 119 8.25 -0.06 -7.69
C ALA A 119 6.84 -0.57 -7.99
N ALA A 120 5.88 -0.34 -7.09
CA ALA A 120 4.48 -0.67 -7.30
C ALA A 120 3.88 0.09 -8.51
N ALA A 121 4.09 1.39 -8.60
CA ALA A 121 3.64 2.19 -9.74
C ALA A 121 4.29 1.74 -11.07
N ARG A 122 5.60 1.44 -11.06
CA ARG A 122 6.30 0.87 -12.24
C ARG A 122 5.69 -0.47 -12.67
N ASN A 123 5.32 -1.34 -11.71
CA ASN A 123 4.65 -2.60 -12.00
C ASN A 123 3.31 -2.40 -12.70
N MET A 124 2.52 -1.41 -12.30
CA MET A 124 1.24 -1.10 -12.94
C MET A 124 1.43 -0.60 -14.38
N ARG A 125 2.42 0.27 -14.62
CA ARG A 125 2.75 0.74 -15.97
C ARG A 125 3.20 -0.42 -16.88
N LEU A 126 4.11 -1.27 -16.41
CA LEU A 126 4.59 -2.42 -17.16
C LEU A 126 3.47 -3.45 -17.40
N ALA A 127 2.59 -3.68 -16.43
CA ALA A 127 1.44 -4.56 -16.59
C ALA A 127 0.51 -4.12 -17.73
N ARG A 128 0.17 -2.82 -17.78
CA ARG A 128 -0.61 -2.24 -18.88
C ARG A 128 0.09 -2.44 -20.21
N ARG A 129 1.41 -2.22 -20.25
CA ARG A 129 2.22 -2.43 -21.45
C ARG A 129 2.20 -3.90 -21.91
N VAL A 130 2.39 -4.85 -20.99
CA VAL A 130 2.33 -6.29 -21.30
C VAL A 130 0.98 -6.66 -21.87
N ILE A 131 -0.12 -6.20 -21.28
CA ILE A 131 -1.48 -6.47 -21.77
C ILE A 131 -1.67 -5.88 -23.17
N ALA A 132 -1.26 -4.63 -23.39
CA ALA A 132 -1.34 -3.99 -24.69
C ALA A 132 -0.53 -4.73 -25.78
N LEU A 133 0.64 -5.26 -25.44
CA LEU A 133 1.49 -6.04 -26.35
C LEU A 133 0.97 -7.45 -26.62
N ASN A 134 0.34 -8.08 -25.61
CA ASN A 134 -0.13 -9.45 -25.69
C ASN A 134 -1.53 -9.59 -26.34
N GLY A 135 -2.24 -8.48 -26.52
CA GLY A 135 -3.60 -8.46 -27.06
C GLY A 135 -4.53 -9.36 -26.26
N HIS A 136 -5.00 -10.45 -26.87
CA HIS A 136 -5.93 -11.39 -26.24
C HIS A 136 -5.29 -12.43 -25.31
N ARG A 137 -3.95 -12.52 -25.25
CA ARG A 137 -3.28 -13.53 -24.41
C ARG A 137 -3.41 -13.16 -22.94
N LYS A 138 -3.80 -14.16 -22.12
CA LYS A 138 -3.94 -14.00 -20.68
C LYS A 138 -2.58 -13.60 -20.06
N LEU A 139 -2.62 -12.66 -19.12
CA LEU A 139 -1.46 -12.41 -18.27
C LEU A 139 -1.16 -13.68 -17.46
N LEU A 140 0.12 -14.03 -17.37
CA LEU A 140 0.55 -15.17 -16.57
C LEU A 140 0.18 -14.97 -15.09
N HIS A 141 -0.01 -16.08 -14.37
CA HIS A 141 -0.34 -16.06 -12.94
C HIS A 141 0.65 -15.21 -12.12
N ALA A 142 1.96 -15.32 -12.42
CA ALA A 142 2.98 -14.48 -11.79
C ALA A 142 2.76 -12.98 -12.03
N GLY A 143 2.33 -12.59 -13.22
CA GLY A 143 2.01 -11.19 -13.54
C GLY A 143 0.82 -10.67 -12.74
N LEU A 144 -0.22 -11.49 -12.54
CA LEU A 144 -1.35 -11.13 -11.67
C LEU A 144 -0.90 -10.94 -10.22
N HIS A 145 -0.02 -11.80 -9.70
CA HIS A 145 0.56 -11.61 -8.36
C HIS A 145 1.33 -10.30 -8.23
N PHE A 146 2.08 -9.90 -9.26
CA PHE A 146 2.81 -8.63 -9.24
C PHE A 146 1.86 -7.43 -9.20
N ILE A 147 0.76 -7.48 -9.97
CA ILE A 147 -0.29 -6.46 -9.96
C ILE A 147 -0.97 -6.40 -8.59
N PHE A 148 -1.35 -7.54 -8.01
CA PHE A 148 -1.99 -7.61 -6.71
C PHE A 148 -1.12 -6.99 -5.61
N ASN A 149 0.14 -7.41 -5.52
CA ASN A 149 1.07 -6.87 -4.51
C ASN A 149 1.32 -5.37 -4.69
N ALA A 150 1.42 -4.90 -5.93
CA ALA A 150 1.54 -3.48 -6.21
C ALA A 150 0.28 -2.71 -5.76
N ALA A 151 -0.92 -3.24 -6.02
CA ALA A 151 -2.17 -2.62 -5.61
C ALA A 151 -2.27 -2.50 -4.08
N VAL A 152 -1.89 -3.53 -3.32
CA VAL A 152 -1.83 -3.48 -1.86
C VAL A 152 -0.96 -2.32 -1.37
N CYS A 153 0.25 -2.17 -1.94
CA CYS A 153 1.15 -1.07 -1.56
C CYS A 153 0.55 0.31 -1.90
N LEU A 154 -0.10 0.43 -3.06
CA LEU A 154 -0.72 1.69 -3.51
C LEU A 154 -1.96 2.06 -2.69
N ILE A 155 -2.76 1.09 -2.24
CA ILE A 155 -3.88 1.32 -1.32
C ILE A 155 -3.36 1.84 0.03
N LEU A 156 -2.35 1.15 0.57
CA LEU A 156 -1.76 1.48 1.88
C LEU A 156 -0.96 2.79 1.88
N ARG A 157 -0.60 3.33 0.71
CA ARG A 157 0.13 4.60 0.55
C ARG A 157 -0.43 5.72 1.42
N ARG A 158 -1.76 5.86 1.48
CA ARG A 158 -2.45 6.95 2.22
C ARG A 158 -2.15 6.95 3.71
N LEU A 159 -1.75 5.80 4.26
CA LEU A 159 -1.43 5.68 5.68
C LEU A 159 0.01 6.09 5.98
N VAL A 160 0.94 5.82 5.05
CA VAL A 160 2.39 5.87 5.29
C VAL A 160 3.11 7.10 4.72
N VAL A 161 2.52 7.82 3.75
CA VAL A 161 3.16 9.01 3.15
C VAL A 161 2.17 10.18 3.14
N ARG A 162 2.58 11.32 3.72
CA ARG A 162 1.74 12.54 3.91
C ARG A 162 2.06 13.69 2.93
N ASP A 163 2.80 13.44 1.85
CA ASP A 163 3.34 14.46 0.93
C ASP A 163 2.30 15.48 0.42
N GLU A 164 2.66 16.76 0.34
CA GLU A 164 1.80 17.87 -0.15
C GLU A 164 1.54 17.78 -1.66
N ASP A 165 2.48 17.22 -2.44
CA ASP A 165 2.31 16.90 -3.87
C ASP A 165 1.43 15.64 -4.12
N ALA A 166 0.80 15.10 -3.07
CA ALA A 166 0.09 13.82 -3.13
C ALA A 166 -1.17 13.81 -3.99
N ALA A 167 -1.83 14.94 -4.28
CA ALA A 167 -3.13 14.89 -4.97
C ALA A 167 -3.03 14.27 -6.38
N GLY A 168 -1.97 14.59 -7.15
CA GLY A 168 -1.71 13.99 -8.45
C GLY A 168 -1.29 12.51 -8.34
N ALA A 169 -0.33 12.23 -7.45
CA ALA A 169 0.16 10.88 -7.21
C ALA A 169 -0.93 9.93 -6.66
N LEU A 170 -1.86 10.45 -5.87
CA LEU A 170 -2.96 9.70 -5.28
C LEU A 170 -4.04 9.40 -6.31
N ARG A 171 -4.33 10.34 -7.23
CA ARG A 171 -5.21 10.07 -8.38
C ARG A 171 -4.63 8.99 -9.28
N ALA A 172 -3.33 9.07 -9.59
CA ALA A 172 -2.64 8.04 -10.36
C ALA A 172 -2.68 6.68 -9.65
N ALA A 173 -2.42 6.65 -8.34
CA ALA A 173 -2.52 5.44 -7.52
C ALA A 173 -3.94 4.87 -7.50
N ALA A 174 -4.98 5.71 -7.44
CA ALA A 174 -6.37 5.26 -7.51
C ALA A 174 -6.68 4.59 -8.86
N ALA A 175 -6.28 5.21 -9.98
CA ALA A 175 -6.44 4.62 -11.31
C ALA A 175 -5.64 3.31 -11.48
N ASP A 176 -4.47 3.21 -10.86
CA ASP A 176 -3.68 1.98 -10.78
C ASP A 176 -4.40 0.87 -9.98
N VAL A 177 -5.04 1.21 -8.87
CA VAL A 177 -5.82 0.28 -8.05
C VAL A 177 -7.08 -0.19 -8.79
N ASP A 178 -7.80 0.71 -9.45
CA ASP A 178 -8.98 0.35 -10.25
C ASP A 178 -8.60 -0.60 -11.39
N PHE A 179 -7.48 -0.32 -12.06
CA PHE A 179 -6.90 -1.23 -13.05
C PHE A 179 -6.61 -2.61 -12.45
N ALA A 180 -5.97 -2.68 -11.28
CA ALA A 180 -5.66 -3.95 -10.63
C ALA A 180 -6.91 -4.77 -10.30
N ILE A 181 -7.94 -4.11 -9.75
CA ILE A 181 -9.24 -4.73 -9.44
C ILE A 181 -9.87 -5.29 -10.72
N ALA A 182 -9.86 -4.52 -11.81
CA ALA A 182 -10.37 -4.97 -13.11
C ALA A 182 -9.61 -6.21 -13.63
N GLN A 183 -8.28 -6.24 -13.48
CA GLN A 183 -7.49 -7.40 -13.89
C GLN A 183 -7.77 -8.65 -13.04
N MET A 184 -8.00 -8.51 -11.73
CA MET A 184 -8.38 -9.66 -10.88
C MET A 184 -9.76 -10.21 -11.28
N ARG A 185 -10.72 -9.32 -11.57
CA ARG A 185 -12.05 -9.68 -12.08
C ARG A 185 -11.96 -10.42 -13.41
N GLU A 186 -11.20 -9.87 -14.35
CA GLU A 186 -11.01 -10.48 -15.67
C GLU A 186 -10.35 -11.86 -15.57
N ALA A 187 -9.38 -12.02 -14.66
CA ALA A 187 -8.77 -13.32 -14.39
C ALA A 187 -9.80 -14.32 -13.85
N ALA A 188 -10.68 -13.90 -12.93
CA ALA A 188 -11.75 -14.74 -12.40
C ALA A 188 -12.72 -15.20 -13.50
N ALA A 189 -13.19 -14.27 -14.33
CA ALA A 189 -14.05 -14.57 -15.48
C ALA A 189 -13.41 -15.56 -16.47
N LYS A 190 -12.07 -15.59 -16.53
CA LYS A 190 -11.29 -16.48 -17.39
C LYS A 190 -10.89 -17.81 -16.72
N GLY A 191 -11.46 -18.12 -15.55
CA GLY A 191 -11.30 -19.40 -14.84
C GLY A 191 -10.18 -19.42 -13.78
N ASN A 192 -9.62 -18.27 -13.40
CA ASN A 192 -8.68 -18.22 -12.26
C ASN A 192 -9.46 -18.14 -10.94
N ALA A 193 -9.51 -19.25 -10.20
CA ALA A 193 -10.24 -19.37 -8.93
C ALA A 193 -9.80 -18.33 -7.87
N ASP A 194 -8.54 -17.88 -7.91
CA ASP A 194 -8.03 -16.89 -6.96
C ASP A 194 -8.38 -15.45 -7.33
N GLY A 195 -8.79 -15.22 -8.59
CA GLY A 195 -9.10 -13.88 -9.11
C GLY A 195 -10.21 -13.20 -8.33
N GLY A 196 -11.32 -13.91 -8.07
CA GLY A 196 -12.47 -13.35 -7.36
C GLY A 196 -12.15 -13.01 -5.90
N ARG A 197 -11.39 -13.87 -5.21
CA ARG A 197 -10.91 -13.61 -3.84
C ARG A 197 -9.98 -12.41 -3.81
N SER A 198 -9.02 -12.35 -4.73
CA SER A 198 -8.06 -11.23 -4.84
C SER A 198 -8.75 -9.91 -5.14
N GLU A 199 -9.75 -9.91 -6.03
CA GLU A 199 -10.59 -8.75 -6.34
C GLU A 199 -11.31 -8.24 -5.09
N GLN A 200 -11.95 -9.14 -4.33
CA GLN A 200 -12.67 -8.79 -3.11
C GLN A 200 -11.72 -8.23 -2.04
N THR A 201 -10.58 -8.90 -1.80
CA THR A 201 -9.56 -8.42 -0.84
C THR A 201 -9.09 -7.00 -1.15
N LEU A 202 -8.85 -6.66 -2.43
CA LEU A 202 -8.44 -5.30 -2.80
C LEU A 202 -9.55 -4.26 -2.55
N ARG A 203 -10.82 -4.62 -2.77
CA ARG A 203 -11.95 -3.74 -2.46
C ARG A 203 -12.09 -3.50 -0.96
N ASP A 204 -12.04 -4.57 -0.19
CA ASP A 204 -12.18 -4.50 1.26
C ASP A 204 -11.05 -3.66 1.84
N LEU A 205 -9.80 -3.94 1.46
CA LEU A 205 -8.65 -3.16 1.90
C LEU A 205 -8.79 -1.67 1.53
N ARG A 206 -9.25 -1.36 0.31
CA ARG A 206 -9.49 0.02 -0.12
C ARG A 206 -10.55 0.70 0.75
N ALA A 207 -11.65 0.01 1.04
CA ALA A 207 -12.71 0.53 1.89
C ALA A 207 -12.22 0.75 3.32
N LEU A 208 -11.47 -0.20 3.90
CA LEU A 208 -10.85 -0.09 5.22
C LEU A 208 -9.96 1.15 5.31
N VAL A 209 -9.02 1.31 4.38
CA VAL A 209 -8.12 2.46 4.37
C VAL A 209 -8.89 3.76 4.17
N ALA A 210 -9.89 3.79 3.29
CA ALA A 210 -10.71 4.98 3.08
C ALA A 210 -11.39 5.44 4.39
N ARG A 211 -11.97 4.51 5.17
CA ARG A 211 -12.57 4.83 6.48
C ARG A 211 -11.55 5.33 7.48
N LEU A 212 -10.37 4.69 7.56
CA LEU A 212 -9.29 5.10 8.46
C LEU A 212 -8.70 6.48 8.10
N THR A 213 -8.85 6.92 6.85
CA THR A 213 -8.32 8.21 6.37
C THR A 213 -9.40 9.28 6.21
N ALA A 214 -10.67 8.94 6.44
CA ALA A 214 -11.75 9.91 6.40
C ALA A 214 -11.59 10.88 7.58
N PRO A 215 -11.88 12.18 7.39
CA PRO A 215 -11.97 13.08 8.52
C PRO A 215 -13.04 12.56 9.50
N PRO A 216 -12.84 12.72 10.83
CA PRO A 216 -13.88 12.39 11.79
C PRO A 216 -15.15 13.15 11.41
N ALA A 217 -16.27 12.44 11.26
CA ALA A 217 -17.54 13.09 11.05
C ALA A 217 -17.84 13.98 12.26
N ASP A 218 -18.19 15.24 12.04
CA ASP A 218 -18.66 16.11 13.11
C ASP A 218 -19.81 15.39 13.85
N PRO A 219 -19.82 15.35 15.19
CA PRO A 219 -20.97 14.87 15.92
C PRO A 219 -22.14 15.78 15.53
N VAL A 220 -23.11 15.22 14.83
CA VAL A 220 -24.39 15.88 14.58
C VAL A 220 -24.94 16.27 15.94
N VAL A 221 -24.91 17.57 16.22
CA VAL A 221 -25.60 18.16 17.36
C VAL A 221 -27.09 17.93 17.11
N LEU A 222 -27.62 16.84 17.66
CA LEU A 222 -29.06 16.65 17.85
C LEU A 222 -29.51 17.65 18.92
N ALA A 223 -29.56 18.93 18.54
CA ALA A 223 -30.27 19.94 19.30
C ALA A 223 -31.76 19.58 19.24
N GLY A 224 -32.27 19.14 20.38
CA GLY A 224 -33.67 18.77 20.55
C GLY A 224 -34.61 19.91 20.19
N GLY A 225 -35.61 19.58 19.36
CA GLY A 225 -36.80 20.39 19.13
C GLY A 225 -37.97 19.44 18.92
N ALA A 226 -38.94 19.49 19.83
CA ALA A 226 -40.08 18.60 19.93
C ALA A 226 -41.03 18.62 18.70
N ALA A 227 -41.68 17.47 18.47
CA ALA A 227 -42.57 17.04 17.37
C ALA A 227 -43.95 17.77 17.31
N PRO A 228 -44.98 17.38 16.49
CA PRO A 228 -45.11 16.22 15.58
C PRO A 228 -45.86 16.42 14.24
N GLY A 229 -45.77 15.43 13.34
CA GLY A 229 -46.67 15.24 12.20
C GLY A 229 -46.28 14.04 11.32
N PRO A 230 -47.19 13.10 10.96
CA PRO A 230 -46.84 11.79 10.44
C PRO A 230 -46.71 11.78 8.91
N SER A 231 -45.68 11.12 8.38
CA SER A 231 -45.70 10.67 6.99
C SER A 231 -44.97 9.34 6.85
N VAL A 232 -45.60 8.46 6.10
CA VAL A 232 -45.38 7.01 6.03
C VAL A 232 -44.47 6.67 4.84
N ALA A 233 -43.61 5.67 5.06
CA ALA A 233 -42.90 4.79 4.10
C ALA A 233 -41.42 5.11 3.81
N PRO A 234 -40.61 4.10 3.43
CA PRO A 234 -40.55 2.72 3.92
C PRO A 234 -39.14 2.33 4.45
N LEU A 235 -39.11 1.33 5.34
CA LEU A 235 -37.91 0.73 5.92
C LEU A 235 -36.92 0.24 4.85
N LEU A 236 -35.72 0.83 4.85
CA LEU A 236 -34.50 0.22 4.33
C LEU A 236 -33.69 -0.30 5.53
N PRO A 237 -33.01 -1.46 5.42
CA PRO A 237 -32.27 -2.02 6.53
C PRO A 237 -31.12 -1.08 6.92
N GLU A 238 -31.13 -0.70 8.21
CA GLU A 238 -30.05 -0.01 8.90
C GLU A 238 -28.73 -0.72 8.57
N HIS A 239 -27.85 -0.03 7.85
CA HIS A 239 -26.44 -0.39 7.89
C HIS A 239 -25.98 0.00 9.29
N ASP A 240 -25.66 -1.01 10.10
CA ASP A 240 -24.97 -0.87 11.38
C ASP A 240 -23.80 0.10 11.22
N THR A 241 -24.04 1.36 11.58
CA THR A 241 -23.01 2.30 11.94
C THR A 241 -22.44 1.79 13.26
N LEU A 242 -21.45 0.91 13.16
CA LEU A 242 -20.60 0.57 14.29
C LEU A 242 -20.13 1.89 14.91
N PRO A 243 -20.40 2.13 16.21
CA PRO A 243 -19.92 3.33 16.87
C PRO A 243 -18.40 3.37 16.82
N PRO A 244 -17.77 4.57 16.86
CA PRO A 244 -16.35 4.65 17.12
C PRO A 244 -16.07 3.93 18.43
N MET A 245 -15.38 2.79 18.35
CA MET A 245 -15.02 1.99 19.52
C MET A 245 -14.21 2.89 20.45
N ALA A 246 -14.75 3.19 21.62
CA ALA A 246 -13.95 3.76 22.69
C ALA A 246 -12.91 2.70 23.05
N ILE A 247 -11.62 3.00 22.83
CA ILE A 247 -10.48 2.09 23.01
C ILE A 247 -10.21 1.75 24.51
N GLY A 248 -11.25 1.78 25.33
CA GLY A 248 -11.21 1.41 26.74
C GLY A 248 -11.82 0.05 27.08
N GLU A 249 -12.53 -0.62 26.17
CA GLU A 249 -13.29 -1.84 26.51
C GLU A 249 -12.57 -3.16 26.20
N ASP A 250 -11.49 -3.15 25.41
CA ASP A 250 -10.69 -4.35 25.12
C ASP A 250 -9.19 -4.12 25.44
N PRO A 251 -8.73 -4.51 26.64
CA PRO A 251 -7.35 -4.31 27.06
C PRO A 251 -6.33 -5.07 26.19
N MET A 252 -6.72 -6.15 25.49
CA MET A 252 -5.82 -6.86 24.59
C MET A 252 -5.53 -6.08 23.30
N LEU A 253 -6.54 -5.40 22.75
CA LEU A 253 -6.36 -4.56 21.57
C LEU A 253 -5.52 -3.32 21.88
N TYR A 254 -5.71 -2.73 23.06
CA TYR A 254 -4.90 -1.60 23.52
C TYR A 254 -3.42 -1.99 23.64
N ASP A 255 -3.12 -3.09 24.33
CA ASP A 255 -1.75 -3.59 24.48
C ASP A 255 -1.12 -3.93 23.12
N GLU A 256 -1.87 -4.50 22.18
CA GLU A 256 -1.37 -4.75 20.83
C GLU A 256 -1.05 -3.45 20.09
N LEU A 257 -1.90 -2.42 20.16
CA LEU A 257 -1.64 -1.12 19.53
C LEU A 257 -0.44 -0.39 20.15
N VAL A 258 -0.26 -0.48 21.47
CA VAL A 258 0.93 0.01 22.18
C VAL A 258 2.20 -0.63 21.62
N THR A 259 2.21 -1.97 21.46
CA THR A 259 3.37 -2.66 20.89
C THR A 259 3.64 -2.27 19.43
N TRP A 260 2.64 -1.81 18.69
CA TRP A 260 2.80 -1.36 17.31
C TRP A 260 3.40 0.04 17.21
N MET A 261 3.21 0.92 18.21
CA MET A 261 3.81 2.26 18.24
C MET A 261 5.28 2.26 18.66
N GLY A 262 5.76 1.22 19.36
CA GLY A 262 7.17 1.06 19.68
C GLY A 262 7.74 2.24 20.48
N ASP A 263 8.88 2.78 20.04
CA ASP A 263 9.60 3.88 20.72
C ASP A 263 8.82 5.21 20.72
N ASP A 264 7.77 5.35 19.90
CA ASP A 264 6.93 6.57 19.83
C ASP A 264 5.87 6.63 20.95
N TRP A 265 5.70 5.55 21.73
CA TRP A 265 4.72 5.45 22.83
C TRP A 265 4.89 6.52 23.93
N PRO A 266 6.10 6.83 24.44
CA PRO A 266 6.28 7.80 25.53
C PRO A 266 5.85 9.21 25.14
N ILE A 267 5.94 9.55 23.85
CA ILE A 267 5.56 10.87 23.33
C ILE A 267 4.06 11.08 23.50
N TYR A 268 3.24 10.06 23.23
CA TYR A 268 1.78 10.12 23.40
C TYR A 268 1.35 10.07 24.87
N ASN A 269 2.07 9.33 25.72
CA ASN A 269 1.72 9.21 27.14
C ASN A 269 2.08 10.47 27.95
N GLY A 270 3.10 11.23 27.53
CA GLY A 270 3.41 12.55 28.10
C GLY A 270 2.24 13.53 27.98
N TYR A 271 1.50 13.49 26.86
CA TYR A 271 0.32 14.31 26.66
C TYR A 271 -0.89 13.87 27.52
N MET A 272 -0.98 12.59 27.88
CA MET A 272 -2.03 12.09 28.79
C MET A 272 -1.76 12.48 30.24
N ALA A 273 -0.49 12.44 30.67
CA ALA A 273 -0.11 12.82 32.03
C ALA A 273 -0.23 14.33 32.30
N GLU A 274 -0.06 15.17 31.28
CA GLU A 274 -0.26 16.62 31.39
C GLU A 274 -1.75 17.01 31.37
N ALA A 275 -2.60 16.23 30.68
CA ALA A 275 -4.06 16.46 30.64
C ALA A 275 -4.79 16.03 31.94
N GLU A 276 -4.18 15.16 32.76
CA GLU A 276 -4.72 14.76 34.07
C GLU A 276 -4.21 15.66 35.24
N ALA A 277 -3.36 16.64 34.94
CA ALA A 277 -2.75 17.54 35.94
C ALA A 277 -3.33 18.98 35.95
N GLU A 278 -4.34 19.27 35.12
CA GLU A 278 -5.19 20.48 35.17
C GLU A 278 -6.59 20.18 35.73
#